data_AF-X1R2Y0-F1
#
_entry.id   AF-X1R2Y0-F1
#
_cell.length_a   1.000
_cell.length_b   1.000
_cell.length_c   1.000
_cell.angle_alpha   90.00
_cell.angle_beta   90.00
_cell.angle_gamma   90.00
#
_symmetry.space_group_name_H-M   'P 1'
#
loop_
_entity.id
_entity.type
_entity.pdbx_description
1 polymer ?
#
loop_
_entity_poly.entity_id
_entity_poly.type
_entity_poly.pdbx_seq_one_letter_code
_entity_poly.pdbx_strand_id
1 'polypeptide(L)'
;YAVFFIPFYIIVSKLFSEGKIEKYASKIGCILGVIFSLSYIGIAFTPADVLYTPHMIFVLIGYICAFVMAVFFTIAFFKNKEFSNIYATIFALFTIFYFVTQIIALVGLSSDRNLMVLMQKLGTFVSIGVFFIIGYGIWKFEK
;
A
#
# COMPACT_ATOMS: atom_id res chain seq x y z
N TYR A 1 -5.71 10.20 -3.17
CA TYR A 1 -6.45 8.93 -3.03
C TYR A 1 -6.06 8.17 -1.75
N ALA A 2 -4.76 8.08 -1.40
CA ALA A 2 -4.28 7.30 -0.25
C ALA A 2 -4.99 7.59 1.08
N VAL A 3 -5.29 8.87 1.38
CA VAL A 3 -6.01 9.29 2.60
C VAL A 3 -7.37 8.60 2.76
N PHE A 4 -8.07 8.28 1.65
CA PHE A 4 -9.34 7.57 1.70
C PHE A 4 -9.22 6.11 2.18
N PHE A 5 -8.00 5.55 2.23
CA PHE A 5 -7.75 4.22 2.76
C PHE A 5 -7.41 4.21 4.27
N ILE A 6 -7.36 5.36 4.94
CA ILE A 6 -7.15 5.42 6.40
C ILE A 6 -8.18 4.59 7.17
N PRO A 7 -9.50 4.67 6.88
CA PRO A 7 -10.50 3.83 7.54
C PRO A 7 -10.23 2.33 7.36
N PHE A 8 -9.80 1.91 6.17
CA PHE A 8 -9.41 0.53 5.90
C PHE A 8 -8.30 0.08 6.84
N TYR A 9 -7.22 0.87 6.98
CA TYR A 9 -6.12 0.54 7.89
C TYR A 9 -6.56 0.49 9.36
N ILE A 10 -7.52 1.31 9.78
CA ILE A 10 -8.01 1.27 11.16
C ILE A 10 -8.80 -0.02 11.44
N ILE A 11 -9.62 -0.45 10.48
CA ILE A 11 -10.52 -1.61 10.64
C ILE A 11 -9.74 -2.93 10.55
N VAL A 12 -8.86 -3.08 9.57
CA VAL A 12 -8.13 -4.34 9.31
C VAL A 12 -7.42 -4.87 10.55
N SER A 13 -6.77 -4.01 11.33
CA SER A 13 -6.04 -4.44 12.54
C SER A 13 -6.92 -5.12 13.60
N LYS A 14 -8.23 -4.85 13.61
CA LYS A 14 -9.18 -5.42 14.57
C LYS A 14 -9.68 -6.80 14.15
N LEU A 15 -9.63 -7.11 12.86
CA LEU A 15 -10.18 -8.33 12.27
C LEU A 15 -9.24 -9.53 12.42
N PHE A 16 -7.94 -9.29 12.51
CA PHE A 16 -6.92 -10.35 12.57
C PHE A 16 -6.40 -10.54 14.00
N SER A 17 -7.29 -10.83 14.97
CA SER A 17 -6.94 -10.85 16.40
C SER A 17 -6.57 -12.22 16.99
N GLU A 18 -6.83 -13.32 16.28
CA GLU A 18 -6.78 -14.67 16.83
C GLU A 18 -5.36 -15.24 16.96
N GLY A 19 -4.59 -15.25 15.88
CA GLY A 19 -3.19 -15.69 15.90
C GLY A 19 -2.20 -14.55 16.09
N LYS A 20 -1.09 -14.85 16.76
CA LYS A 20 -0.04 -13.87 17.07
C LYS A 20 0.56 -13.25 15.79
N ILE A 21 0.83 -14.06 14.77
CA ILE A 21 1.52 -13.61 13.56
C ILE A 21 0.63 -12.66 12.75
N GLU A 22 -0.60 -13.05 12.43
CA GLU A 22 -1.52 -12.18 11.68
C GLU A 22 -1.87 -10.90 12.45
N LYS A 23 -1.95 -10.96 13.78
CA LYS A 23 -2.20 -9.78 14.62
C LYS A 23 -1.07 -8.76 14.54
N TYR A 24 0.17 -9.19 14.73
CA TYR A 24 1.30 -8.26 14.65
C TYR A 24 1.53 -7.79 13.21
N ALA A 25 1.42 -8.69 12.23
CA ALA A 25 1.59 -8.33 10.83
C ALA A 25 0.53 -7.32 10.36
N SER A 26 -0.75 -7.56 10.65
CA SER A 26 -1.82 -6.60 10.32
C SER A 26 -1.60 -5.26 11.02
N LYS A 27 -1.25 -5.25 12.31
CA LYS A 27 -1.00 -4.01 13.06
C LYS A 27 0.16 -3.20 12.48
N ILE A 28 1.28 -3.84 12.15
CA ILE A 28 2.42 -3.17 11.50
C ILE A 28 2.00 -2.62 10.14
N GLY A 29 1.29 -3.41 9.33
CA GLY A 29 0.73 -2.98 8.05
C GLY A 29 -0.16 -1.74 8.20
N CYS A 30 -1.04 -1.72 9.20
CA CYS A 30 -1.95 -0.59 9.43
C CYS A 30 -1.20 0.70 9.81
N ILE A 31 -0.20 0.61 10.69
CA ILE A 31 0.63 1.77 11.06
C ILE A 31 1.35 2.32 9.82
N LEU A 32 1.97 1.45 9.03
CA LEU A 32 2.67 1.84 7.81
C LEU A 32 1.72 2.40 6.75
N GLY A 33 0.50 1.87 6.62
CA GLY A 33 -0.53 2.40 5.72
C GLY A 33 -1.00 3.80 6.09
N VAL A 34 -1.11 4.09 7.39
CA VAL A 34 -1.39 5.45 7.87
C VAL A 34 -0.22 6.38 7.54
N ILE A 35 1.02 5.98 7.82
CA ILE A 35 2.21 6.79 7.48
C ILE A 35 2.27 7.05 5.97
N PHE A 36 2.05 6.03 5.14
CA PHE A 36 1.93 6.16 3.68
C PHE A 36 0.90 7.21 3.27
N SER A 37 -0.28 7.17 3.89
CA SER A 37 -1.37 8.11 3.61
C SER A 37 -0.99 9.55 3.99
N LEU A 38 -0.32 9.73 5.13
CA LEU A 38 0.19 11.03 5.58
C LEU A 38 1.31 11.55 4.68
N SER A 39 2.19 10.69 4.17
CA SER A 39 3.21 11.08 3.19
C SER A 39 2.57 11.65 1.93
N TYR A 40 1.45 11.11 1.47
CA TYR A 40 0.71 11.66 0.31
C TYR A 40 0.11 13.04 0.57
N ILE A 41 -0.21 13.37 1.82
CA ILE A 41 -0.56 14.75 2.21
C ILE A 41 0.67 15.64 2.05
N GLY A 42 1.83 15.21 2.55
CA GLY A 42 3.10 15.92 2.39
C GLY A 42 3.47 16.17 0.92
N ILE A 43 3.36 15.15 0.06
CA ILE A 43 3.57 15.26 -1.40
C ILE A 43 2.68 16.34 -2.02
N ALA A 44 1.40 16.40 -1.62
CA ALA A 44 0.45 17.38 -2.15
C ALA A 44 0.81 18.82 -1.76
N PHE A 45 1.36 19.03 -0.56
CA PHE A 45 1.76 20.34 -0.06
C PHE A 45 3.21 20.74 -0.41
N THR A 46 3.97 19.85 -1.07
CA THR A 46 5.35 20.12 -1.49
C THR A 46 5.44 20.00 -3.01
N PRO A 47 5.03 21.01 -3.80
CA PRO A 47 5.10 20.93 -5.25
C PRO A 47 6.55 20.74 -5.71
N ALA A 48 6.78 19.71 -6.54
CA ALA A 48 8.13 19.28 -6.92
C ALA A 48 8.95 20.37 -7.64
N ASP A 49 8.28 21.29 -8.34
CA ASP A 49 8.94 22.36 -9.09
C ASP A 49 9.55 23.46 -8.20
N VAL A 50 9.07 23.59 -6.95
CA VAL A 50 9.51 24.63 -5.99
C VAL A 50 10.22 24.00 -4.78
N LEU A 51 9.69 22.88 -4.29
CA LEU A 51 10.09 22.22 -3.06
C LEU A 51 10.52 20.77 -3.34
N TYR A 52 11.44 20.59 -4.29
CA TYR A 52 11.88 19.28 -4.76
C TYR A 52 12.40 18.35 -3.66
N THR A 53 13.32 18.83 -2.81
CA THR A 53 13.92 18.00 -1.75
C THR A 53 12.89 17.47 -0.75
N PRO A 54 12.06 18.32 -0.10
CA PRO A 54 11.03 17.80 0.81
C PRO A 54 9.97 16.97 0.08
N HIS A 55 9.64 17.28 -1.18
CA HIS A 55 8.76 16.43 -2.00
C HIS A 55 9.31 15.00 -2.10
N MET A 56 10.58 14.86 -2.49
CA MET A 56 11.23 13.56 -2.66
C MET A 56 11.35 12.79 -1.34
N ILE A 57 11.53 13.48 -0.20
CA ILE A 57 11.51 12.84 1.12
C ILE A 57 10.14 12.18 1.37
N PHE A 58 9.04 12.90 1.13
CA PHE A 58 7.71 12.33 1.32
C PHE A 58 7.42 11.18 0.33
N VAL A 59 7.86 11.31 -0.94
CA VAL A 59 7.77 10.22 -1.93
C VAL A 59 8.48 8.96 -1.43
N LEU A 60 9.73 9.08 -0.98
CA LEU A 60 10.51 7.95 -0.52
C LEU A 60 9.89 7.27 0.71
N ILE A 61 9.50 8.06 1.71
CA ILE A 61 8.83 7.54 2.92
C ILE A 61 7.54 6.83 2.51
N GLY A 62 6.72 7.47 1.68
CA GLY A 62 5.46 6.90 1.22
C GLY A 62 5.65 5.56 0.50
N TYR A 63 6.59 5.50 -0.45
CA TYR A 63 6.81 4.29 -1.25
C TYR A 63 7.35 3.12 -0.42
N ILE A 64 8.31 3.38 0.48
CA ILE A 64 8.83 2.35 1.40
C ILE A 64 7.72 1.86 2.34
N CYS A 65 6.98 2.78 2.97
CA CYS A 65 5.89 2.41 3.87
C CYS A 65 4.81 1.60 3.15
N ALA A 66 4.44 1.98 1.92
CA ALA A 66 3.46 1.25 1.12
C ALA A 66 3.91 -0.17 0.78
N PHE A 67 5.16 -0.35 0.34
CA PHE A 67 5.69 -1.67 0.03
C PHE A 67 5.75 -2.57 1.27
N VAL A 68 6.33 -2.06 2.36
CA VAL A 68 6.46 -2.82 3.61
C VAL A 68 5.07 -3.13 4.19
N MET A 69 4.13 -2.18 4.15
CA MET A 69 2.72 -2.43 4.47
C MET A 69 2.16 -3.58 3.66
N ALA A 70 2.34 -3.56 2.33
CA ALA A 70 1.78 -4.56 1.44
C ALA A 70 2.32 -5.96 1.77
N VAL A 71 3.62 -6.09 2.05
CA VAL A 71 4.24 -7.35 2.52
C VAL A 71 3.60 -7.84 3.82
N PHE A 72 3.46 -6.97 4.83
CA PHE A 72 2.89 -7.37 6.12
C PHE A 72 1.41 -7.77 6.02
N PHE A 73 0.62 -7.08 5.19
CA PHE A 73 -0.76 -7.48 4.94
C PHE A 73 -0.85 -8.79 4.17
N THR A 74 0.02 -9.03 3.18
CA THR A 74 0.09 -10.35 2.52
C THR A 74 0.36 -11.46 3.54
N ILE A 75 1.29 -11.26 4.47
CA ILE A 75 1.57 -12.21 5.56
C ILE A 75 0.34 -12.41 6.43
N ALA A 76 -0.31 -11.33 6.88
CA ALA A 76 -1.50 -11.42 7.72
C ALA A 76 -2.64 -12.20 7.05
N PHE A 77 -2.90 -11.91 5.77
CA PHE A 77 -3.97 -12.53 5.00
C PHE A 77 -3.73 -14.02 4.76
N PHE A 78 -2.50 -14.47 4.53
CA PHE A 78 -2.21 -15.90 4.38
C PHE A 78 -2.13 -16.67 5.70
N LYS A 79 -1.86 -15.99 6.82
CA LYS A 79 -1.76 -16.65 8.13
C LYS A 79 -3.10 -16.86 8.80
N ASN A 80 -4.09 -16.04 8.47
CA ASN A 80 -5.45 -16.25 8.91
C ASN A 80 -6.13 -17.36 8.11
N LYS A 81 -6.65 -18.38 8.79
CA LYS A 81 -7.27 -19.57 8.15
C LYS A 81 -8.68 -19.32 7.62
N GLU A 82 -9.37 -18.33 8.19
CA GLU A 82 -10.75 -17.98 7.87
C GLU A 82 -10.82 -17.01 6.69
N PHE A 83 -9.76 -16.20 6.50
CA PHE A 83 -9.64 -15.32 5.35
C PHE A 83 -9.34 -16.11 4.07
N SER A 84 -10.07 -15.78 2.98
CA SER A 84 -9.94 -16.54 1.74
C SER A 84 -8.56 -16.37 1.09
N ASN A 85 -7.93 -17.50 0.77
CA ASN A 85 -6.66 -17.56 0.05
C ASN A 85 -6.69 -16.85 -1.32
N ILE A 86 -7.85 -16.71 -1.95
CA ILE A 86 -7.98 -15.99 -3.23
C ILE A 86 -7.65 -14.51 -3.02
N TYR A 87 -8.21 -13.86 -1.99
CA TYR A 87 -7.92 -12.47 -1.67
C TYR A 87 -6.48 -12.28 -1.20
N ALA A 88 -5.95 -13.22 -0.40
CA ALA A 88 -4.54 -13.21 0.00
C ALA A 88 -3.60 -13.29 -1.22
N THR A 89 -3.91 -14.15 -2.19
CA THR A 89 -3.14 -14.31 -3.43
C THR A 89 -3.21 -13.07 -4.31
N ILE A 90 -4.39 -12.48 -4.48
CA ILE A 90 -4.56 -11.20 -5.21
C ILE A 90 -3.69 -10.12 -4.58
N PHE A 91 -3.70 -10.02 -3.25
CA PHE A 91 -2.89 -9.03 -2.55
C PHE A 91 -1.39 -9.31 -2.66
N ALA A 92 -0.96 -10.58 -2.68
CA ALA A 92 0.44 -10.95 -2.91
C ALA A 92 0.93 -10.57 -4.32
N LEU A 93 0.13 -10.84 -5.35
CA LEU A 93 0.41 -10.42 -6.72
C LEU A 93 0.49 -8.89 -6.82
N PHE A 94 -0.43 -8.19 -6.14
CA PHE A 94 -0.37 -6.75 -5.99
C PHE A 94 0.92 -6.28 -5.33
N THR A 95 1.38 -6.90 -4.25
CA THR A 95 2.63 -6.53 -3.56
C THR A 95 3.83 -6.61 -4.51
N ILE A 96 3.94 -7.69 -5.29
CA ILE A 96 5.01 -7.87 -6.28
C ILE A 96 4.90 -6.83 -7.40
N PHE A 97 3.70 -6.67 -7.97
CA PHE A 97 3.45 -5.69 -9.02
C PHE A 97 3.78 -4.27 -8.56
N TYR A 98 3.31 -3.89 -7.37
CA TYR A 98 3.53 -2.59 -6.79
C TYR A 98 5.03 -2.35 -6.60
N PHE A 99 5.77 -3.31 -6.04
CA PHE A 99 7.23 -3.22 -5.92
C PHE A 99 7.91 -2.89 -7.26
N VAL A 100 7.59 -3.63 -8.32
CA VAL A 100 8.16 -3.40 -9.65
C VAL A 100 7.84 -1.99 -10.16
N THR A 101 6.58 -1.56 -10.08
CA THR A 101 6.18 -0.22 -10.53
C THR A 101 6.88 0.89 -9.74
N GLN A 102 7.06 0.72 -8.42
CA GLN A 102 7.74 1.70 -7.56
C GLN A 102 9.24 1.78 -7.84
N ILE A 103 9.91 0.64 -8.07
CA ILE A 103 11.32 0.63 -8.44
C ILE A 103 11.53 1.32 -9.79
N ILE A 104 10.69 1.03 -10.79
CA ILE A 104 10.79 1.72 -12.09
C ILE A 104 10.46 3.22 -11.94
N ALA A 105 9.48 3.58 -11.11
CA ALA A 105 9.13 4.96 -10.82
C ALA A 105 10.25 5.74 -10.08
N LEU A 106 11.11 5.05 -9.32
CA LEU A 106 12.24 5.66 -8.60
C LEU A 106 13.53 5.67 -9.42
N VAL A 107 13.85 4.56 -10.09
CA VAL A 107 15.11 4.37 -10.86
C VAL A 107 15.01 4.98 -12.26
N GLY A 108 13.81 4.95 -12.86
CA GLY A 108 13.52 5.50 -14.19
C GLY A 108 13.74 7.01 -14.30
N LEU A 109 13.92 7.71 -13.15
CA LEU A 109 14.40 9.10 -13.10
C LEU A 109 15.67 9.33 -13.91
N SER A 110 16.52 8.30 -14.05
CA SER A 110 17.81 8.40 -14.76
C SER A 110 17.72 8.22 -16.27
N SER A 111 16.59 7.76 -16.82
CA SER A 111 16.54 7.19 -18.17
C SER A 111 15.32 7.61 -19.01
N ASP A 112 14.10 7.59 -18.47
CA ASP A 112 12.88 7.97 -19.24
C ASP A 112 11.77 8.51 -18.33
N ARG A 113 11.48 9.81 -18.48
CA ARG A 113 10.43 10.51 -17.73
C ARG A 113 9.03 10.02 -18.05
N ASN A 114 8.74 9.63 -19.29
CA ASN A 114 7.40 9.16 -19.68
C ASN A 114 7.10 7.80 -19.04
N LEU A 115 8.07 6.88 -19.09
CA LEU A 115 7.97 5.58 -18.43
C LEU A 115 7.77 5.73 -16.91
N MET A 116 8.52 6.64 -16.28
CA MET A 116 8.37 6.94 -14.86
C MET A 116 6.94 7.36 -14.50
N VAL A 117 6.40 8.38 -15.19
CA VAL A 117 5.05 8.89 -14.93
C VAL A 117 3.99 7.82 -15.21
N LEU A 118 4.18 7.02 -16.27
CA LEU A 118 3.29 5.91 -16.60
C LEU A 118 3.24 4.89 -15.45
N MET A 119 4.39 4.44 -14.95
CA MET A 119 4.46 3.44 -13.87
C MET A 119 3.88 3.95 -12.55
N GLN A 120 4.08 5.23 -12.23
CA GLN A 120 3.45 5.86 -11.05
C GLN A 120 1.92 5.87 -11.14
N LYS A 121 1.38 6.26 -12.30
CA LYS A 121 -0.08 6.28 -12.53
C LYS A 121 -0.66 4.87 -12.54
N LEU A 122 0.02 3.94 -13.21
CA LEU A 122 -0.41 2.54 -13.27
C LEU A 122 -0.45 1.90 -11.88
N GLY A 123 0.62 2.06 -11.09
CA GLY A 123 0.65 1.59 -9.70
C GLY A 123 -0.47 2.19 -8.85
N THR A 124 -0.82 3.46 -9.10
CA THR A 124 -1.93 4.14 -8.42
C THR A 124 -3.29 3.52 -8.77
N PHE A 125 -3.60 3.34 -10.05
CA PHE A 125 -4.89 2.78 -10.48
C PHE A 125 -5.07 1.34 -10.02
N VAL A 126 -4.02 0.51 -10.13
CA VAL A 126 -4.05 -0.87 -9.65
C VAL A 126 -4.23 -0.90 -8.14
N SER A 127 -3.54 -0.03 -7.38
CA SER A 127 -3.75 0.09 -5.93
C SER A 127 -5.20 0.36 -5.59
N ILE A 128 -5.84 1.32 -6.27
CA ILE A 128 -7.25 1.64 -6.01
C ILE A 128 -8.14 0.41 -6.24
N GLY A 129 -7.99 -0.27 -7.38
CA GLY A 129 -8.78 -1.46 -7.69
C GLY A 129 -8.58 -2.60 -6.69
N VAL A 130 -7.32 -2.89 -6.32
CA VAL A 130 -7.00 -3.97 -5.37
C VAL A 130 -7.55 -3.66 -3.99
N PHE A 131 -7.44 -2.43 -3.50
CA PHE A 131 -7.99 -2.05 -2.19
C PHE A 131 -9.52 -2.19 -2.15
N PHE A 132 -10.23 -1.93 -3.26
CA PHE A 132 -11.67 -2.24 -3.35
C PHE A 132 -11.95 -3.75 -3.31
N ILE A 133 -11.19 -4.56 -4.07
CA ILE A 133 -11.35 -6.02 -4.09
C ILE A 133 -11.10 -6.62 -2.70
N ILE A 134 -10.04 -6.18 -2.01
CA ILE A 134 -9.73 -6.66 -0.66
C ILE A 134 -10.73 -6.12 0.36
N GLY A 135 -11.17 -4.86 0.23
CA GLY A 135 -12.25 -4.33 1.06
C GLY A 135 -13.52 -5.19 1.00
N TYR A 136 -13.88 -5.65 -0.20
CA TYR A 136 -14.98 -6.61 -0.38
C TYR A 136 -14.68 -7.97 0.26
N GLY A 137 -13.46 -8.50 0.10
CA GLY A 137 -13.05 -9.75 0.74
C GLY A 137 -13.09 -9.69 2.27
N ILE A 138 -12.71 -8.55 2.84
CA ILE A 138 -12.80 -8.27 4.28
C ILE A 138 -14.25 -8.18 4.75
N TRP A 139 -15.11 -7.50 4.00
CA TRP A 139 -16.54 -7.44 4.33
C TRP A 139 -17.21 -8.81 4.32
N LYS A 140 -16.78 -9.70 3.42
CA LYS A 140 -17.24 -11.09 3.39
C LYS A 140 -16.67 -11.92 4.56
N PHE A 141 -15.46 -11.59 5.02
CA PHE A 141 -14.83 -12.24 6.17
C PHE A 141 -15.49 -11.88 7.51
N GLU A 142 -15.98 -10.64 7.65
CA GLU A 142 -16.67 -10.19 8.87
C GLU A 142 -18.07 -10.81 9.04
N LYS A 143 -18.66 -11.37 7.98
CA LYS A 143 -20.00 -11.96 7.96
C LYS A 143 -19.96 -13.48 8.13
#